data_AF-A0A519CWR0-F1
#
_entry.id   AF-A0A519CWR0-F1
#
_cell.length_a   1.000
_cell.length_b   1.000
_cell.length_c   1.000
_cell.angle_alpha   90.00
_cell.angle_beta   90.00
_cell.angle_gamma   90.00
#
_symmetry.space_group_name_H-M   'P 1'
#
loop_
_entity.id
_entity.type
_entity.pdbx_description
1 polymer ?
#
loop_
_entity_poly.entity_id
_entity_poly.type
_entity_poly.pdbx_seq_one_letter_code
_entity_poly.pdbx_strand_id
1 'polypeptide(L)'
;MTYCVGCGQDMPQMIKFCRFCGEQQPGQQLLARLQSEAQQIQTQAPNGGVAKSPPSANETMSTLVRLEQLRKEADEAARRRAQLGGYGQR
;
A
#
# COMPACT_ATOMS: atom_id res chain seq x y z
N MET A 1 23.66 3.48 7.29
CA MET A 1 23.55 3.32 8.75
C MET A 1 22.42 2.35 9.04
N THR A 2 22.58 1.45 10.01
CA THR A 2 21.52 0.51 10.45
C THR A 2 21.07 0.90 11.84
N TYR A 3 19.79 0.69 12.15
CA TYR A 3 19.22 0.99 13.45
C TYR A 3 18.73 -0.29 14.11
N CYS A 4 18.85 -0.36 15.43
CA CYS A 4 18.33 -1.48 16.19
C CYS A 4 16.81 -1.57 16.06
N VAL A 5 16.27 -2.74 15.70
CA VAL A 5 14.81 -2.95 15.59
C VAL A 5 14.07 -2.86 16.93
N GLY A 6 14.76 -3.05 18.06
CA GLY A 6 14.19 -2.99 19.40
C GLY A 6 14.24 -1.59 20.03
N CYS A 7 15.42 -0.93 20.00
CA CYS A 7 15.63 0.34 20.70
C CYS A 7 15.89 1.56 19.79
N GLY A 8 15.99 1.37 18.47
CA GLY A 8 16.21 2.47 17.52
C GLY A 8 17.60 3.10 17.54
N GLN A 9 18.52 2.62 18.38
CA GLN A 9 19.90 3.14 18.43
C GLN A 9 20.66 2.85 17.13
N ASP A 10 21.53 3.79 16.75
CA ASP A 10 22.38 3.61 15.59
C ASP A 10 23.41 2.50 15.85
N MET A 11 23.68 1.73 14.80
CA MET A 11 24.58 0.60 14.88
C MET A 11 25.34 0.36 13.58
N PRO A 12 26.59 -0.11 13.66
CA PRO A 12 27.31 -0.59 12.50
C PRO A 12 26.60 -1.80 11.89
N GLN A 13 26.75 -1.95 10.58
CA GLN A 13 26.12 -3.06 9.85
C GLN A 13 26.73 -4.39 10.28
N MET A 14 25.94 -5.47 10.21
CA MET A 14 26.34 -6.85 10.51
C MET A 14 26.57 -7.22 11.99
N ILE A 15 26.09 -6.41 12.94
CA ILE A 15 26.05 -6.81 14.36
C ILE A 15 24.85 -7.71 14.62
N LYS A 16 25.08 -8.85 15.29
CA LYS A 16 24.01 -9.81 15.62
C LYS A 16 23.21 -9.42 16.86
N PHE A 17 23.77 -8.61 17.75
CA PHE A 17 23.13 -8.22 19.00
C PHE A 17 23.30 -6.73 19.24
N CYS A 18 22.24 -6.09 19.71
CA CYS A 18 22.30 -4.70 20.12
C CYS A 18 23.10 -4.57 21.42
N ARG A 19 24.18 -3.79 21.41
CA ARG A 19 24.96 -3.44 22.61
C ARG A 19 24.18 -2.63 23.65
N PHE A 20 23.10 -1.95 23.26
CA PHE A 20 22.32 -1.10 24.15
C PHE A 20 21.16 -1.85 24.82
N CYS A 21 20.35 -2.60 24.04
CA CYS A 21 19.19 -3.30 24.58
C CYS A 21 19.31 -4.83 24.61
N GLY A 22 20.41 -5.41 24.11
CA GLY A 22 20.63 -6.85 24.04
C GLY A 22 19.86 -7.57 22.94
N GLU A 23 18.97 -6.87 22.22
CA GLU A 23 18.09 -7.48 21.22
C GLU A 23 18.87 -8.10 20.05
N GLN A 24 18.50 -9.33 19.67
CA GLN A 24 19.11 -10.00 18.53
C GLN A 24 18.65 -9.34 17.24
N GLN A 25 19.59 -8.80 16.47
CA GLN A 25 19.26 -8.20 15.20
C GLN A 25 18.89 -9.29 14.19
N PRO A 26 17.85 -9.04 13.38
CA PRO A 26 17.46 -9.98 12.33
C PRO A 26 18.66 -10.25 11.42
N GLY A 27 18.95 -11.53 11.21
CA GLY A 27 20.08 -11.96 10.39
C GLY A 27 19.94 -11.52 8.93
N GLN A 28 21.08 -11.46 8.22
CA GLN A 28 21.11 -11.07 6.81
C GLN A 28 20.20 -11.92 5.92
N GLN A 29 20.01 -13.21 6.26
CA GLN A 29 19.13 -14.09 5.53
C GLN A 29 17.65 -13.66 5.63
N LEU A 30 17.22 -13.21 6.81
CA LEU A 30 15.87 -12.72 7.01
C LEU A 30 15.67 -11.39 6.27
N LEU A 31 16.63 -10.46 6.39
CA LEU A 31 16.59 -9.20 5.64
C LEU A 31 16.51 -9.42 4.12
N ALA A 32 17.31 -10.33 3.58
CA ALA A 32 17.28 -10.67 2.15
C ALA A 32 15.92 -11.22 1.73
N ARG A 33 15.30 -12.09 2.55
CA ARG A 33 13.94 -12.58 2.29
C ARG A 33 12.92 -11.44 2.31
N LEU A 34 12.92 -10.60 3.34
CA LEU A 34 12.00 -9.46 3.43
C LEU A 34 12.16 -8.51 2.24
N GLN A 35 13.37 -8.26 1.78
CA GLN A 35 13.62 -7.45 0.58
C GLN A 35 13.04 -8.12 -0.67
N SER A 36 13.25 -9.42 -0.84
CA SER A 36 12.69 -10.16 -1.98
C SER A 36 11.15 -10.21 -1.94
N GLU A 37 10.55 -10.31 -0.76
CA GLU A 37 9.10 -10.26 -0.58
C GLU A 37 8.56 -8.86 -0.88
N ALA A 38 9.24 -7.80 -0.42
CA ALA A 38 8.86 -6.42 -0.72
C ALA A 38 8.93 -6.13 -2.23
N GLN A 39 9.99 -6.58 -2.91
CA GLN A 39 10.12 -6.46 -4.37
C GLN A 39 9.02 -7.22 -5.13
N GLN A 40 8.69 -8.41 -4.63
CA GLN A 40 7.61 -9.22 -5.18
C GLN A 40 6.26 -8.51 -5.04
N ILE A 41 5.94 -7.97 -3.86
CA ILE A 41 4.71 -7.20 -3.64
C ILE A 41 4.68 -5.96 -4.54
N GLN A 42 5.81 -5.28 -4.71
CA GLN A 42 5.90 -4.08 -5.54
C GLN A 42 5.70 -4.36 -7.04
N THR A 43 6.09 -5.54 -7.52
CA THR A 43 5.89 -5.95 -8.92
C THR A 43 4.53 -6.62 -9.17
N GLN A 44 3.95 -7.26 -8.15
CA GLN A 44 2.68 -8.00 -8.26
C GLN A 44 1.43 -7.18 -7.98
N ALA A 45 1.54 -5.97 -7.41
CA ALA A 45 0.41 -5.09 -7.17
C ALA A 45 0.27 -4.03 -8.29
N PRO A 46 -0.51 -4.27 -9.36
CA PRO A 46 -0.99 -3.18 -10.19
C PRO A 46 -2.11 -2.37 -9.53
N ASN A 47 -2.70 -2.79 -8.40
CA ASN A 47 -3.72 -2.01 -7.67
C ASN A 47 -3.90 -2.56 -6.25
N GLY A 48 -3.45 -1.84 -5.21
CA GLY A 48 -3.74 -2.20 -3.81
C GLY A 48 -2.67 -1.72 -2.83
N GLY A 49 -2.44 -0.41 -2.80
CA GLY A 49 -1.32 0.19 -2.08
C GLY A 49 -1.48 0.21 -0.56
N VAL A 50 -0.38 -0.09 0.13
CA VAL A 50 0.04 0.69 1.30
C VAL A 50 1.48 1.17 1.04
N ALA A 51 1.66 2.48 1.20
CA ALA A 51 2.90 3.24 1.35
C ALA A 51 3.47 4.01 0.13
N LYS A 52 3.19 5.32 0.16
CA LYS A 52 4.16 6.44 0.08
C LYS A 52 5.14 6.41 -1.11
N SER A 53 4.71 6.94 -2.25
CA SER A 53 5.57 7.55 -3.27
C SER A 53 4.80 8.70 -3.93
N PRO A 54 5.45 9.84 -4.30
CA PRO A 54 4.79 10.90 -5.04
C PRO A 54 4.32 10.33 -6.39
N PRO A 55 3.05 10.52 -6.78
CA PRO A 55 2.51 9.85 -7.95
C PRO A 55 3.12 10.46 -9.21
N SER A 56 3.66 9.59 -10.08
CA SER A 56 4.04 9.95 -11.44
C SER A 56 2.78 10.36 -12.19
N ALA A 57 2.76 11.56 -12.79
CA ALA A 57 1.55 12.23 -13.27
C ALA A 57 0.72 11.42 -14.29
N ASN A 58 1.35 10.50 -15.04
CA ASN A 58 0.68 9.64 -16.02
C ASN A 58 -0.19 8.56 -15.34
N GLU A 59 0.29 7.95 -14.26
CA GLU A 59 -0.44 6.91 -13.52
C GLU A 59 -1.65 7.50 -12.76
N THR A 60 -1.52 8.77 -12.34
CA THR A 60 -2.61 9.52 -11.71
C THR A 60 -3.77 9.75 -12.68
N MET A 61 -3.49 9.93 -13.97
CA MET A 61 -4.55 10.13 -14.98
C MET A 61 -5.39 8.86 -15.19
N SER A 62 -4.76 7.68 -15.24
CA SER A 62 -5.49 6.41 -15.43
C SER A 62 -6.40 6.06 -14.25
N THR A 63 -5.96 6.36 -13.03
CA THR A 63 -6.74 6.13 -11.80
C THR A 63 -7.90 7.11 -11.66
N LEU A 64 -7.68 8.40 -11.94
CA LEU A 64 -8.74 9.42 -11.90
C LEU A 64 -9.85 9.13 -12.92
N VAL A 65 -9.50 8.77 -14.16
CA VAL A 65 -10.47 8.42 -15.21
C VAL A 65 -11.31 7.21 -14.78
N ARG A 66 -10.68 6.18 -14.19
CA ARG A 66 -11.39 5.01 -13.66
C ARG A 66 -12.37 5.38 -12.54
N LEU A 67 -11.96 6.27 -11.63
CA LEU A 67 -12.79 6.76 -10.52
C LEU A 67 -13.98 7.60 -11.01
N GLU A 68 -13.80 8.49 -12.00
CA GLU A 68 -14.87 9.29 -12.59
C GLU A 68 -15.93 8.43 -13.28
N GLN A 69 -15.49 7.39 -13.99
CA GLN A 69 -16.39 6.46 -14.67
C GLN A 69 -17.28 5.69 -13.68
N LEU A 70 -16.71 5.23 -12.57
CA LEU A 70 -17.46 4.61 -11.47
C LEU A 70 -18.51 5.55 -10.85
N ARG A 71 -18.16 6.83 -10.65
CA ARG A 71 -19.11 7.82 -10.12
C ARG A 71 -20.28 8.07 -11.07
N LYS A 72 -20.01 8.13 -12.38
CA LYS A 72 -21.03 8.35 -13.40
C LYS A 72 -22.01 7.16 -13.49
N GLU A 73 -21.49 5.94 -13.45
CA GLU A 73 -22.30 4.72 -13.45
C GLU A 73 -23.21 4.65 -12.21
N ALA A 74 -22.68 5.00 -11.03
CA ALA A 74 -23.46 5.04 -9.80
C ALA A 74 -24.60 6.07 -9.82
N ASP A 75 -24.38 7.27 -10.37
CA ASP A 75 -25.44 8.30 -10.49
C ASP A 75 -26.54 7.85 -11.45
N GLU A 76 -26.18 7.26 -12.59
CA GLU A 76 -27.15 6.74 -13.55
C GLU A 76 -27.97 5.58 -12.95
N ALA A 77 -27.32 4.67 -12.22
CA ALA A 77 -27.98 3.60 -11.49
C ALA A 77 -28.92 4.15 -10.40
N ALA A 78 -28.53 5.21 -9.69
CA ALA A 78 -29.38 5.89 -8.70
C ALA A 78 -30.60 6.54 -9.35
N ARG A 79 -30.44 7.20 -10.51
CA ARG A 79 -31.56 7.75 -11.29
C ARG A 79 -32.50 6.67 -11.80
N ARG A 80 -31.95 5.56 -12.30
CA ARG A 80 -32.73 4.41 -12.77
C ARG A 80 -33.52 3.76 -11.63
N ARG A 81 -32.90 3.65 -10.45
CA ARG A 81 -33.57 3.18 -9.23
C ARG A 81 -34.63 4.16 -8.72
N ALA A 82 -34.43 5.47 -8.85
CA ALA A 82 -35.44 6.48 -8.48
C ALA A 82 -36.66 6.44 -9.42
N GLN A 83 -36.47 6.23 -10.72
CA GLN A 83 -37.55 6.06 -11.68
C GLN A 83 -38.37 4.80 -11.42
N LEU A 84 -37.71 3.67 -11.12
CA LEU A 84 -38.37 2.41 -10.77
C LEU A 84 -39.02 2.43 -9.38
N GLY A 85 -38.38 3.10 -8.41
CA GLY A 85 -38.89 3.27 -7.04
C GLY A 85 -40.06 4.26 -6.93
N GLY A 86 -40.22 5.16 -7.90
CA GLY A 86 -41.37 6.06 -8.02
C GLY A 86 -42.61 5.42 -8.66
N TYR A 87 -42.45 4.31 -9.39
CA TYR A 87 -43.55 3.61 -10.08
C TYR A 87 -44.25 2.52 -9.24
N GLY A 88 -43.80 2.29 -8.00
CA GLY A 88 -44.29 1.23 -7.11
C GLY A 88 -44.98 1.68 -5.82
N GLN A 89 -45.19 3.00 -5.63
CA GLN A 89 -45.98 3.53 -4.51
C GLN A 89 -47.19 4.30 -5.02
N ARG A 90 -48.21 3.58 -5.49
CA ARG A 90 -49.56 4.10 -5.59
C ARG A 90 -50.58 2.98 -5.47
#